data_AF-A0A934SFT3-F1
#
_entry.id   AF-A0A934SFT3-F1
#
_cell.length_a   1.000
_cell.length_b   1.000
_cell.length_c   1.000
_cell.angle_alpha   90.00
_cell.angle_beta   90.00
_cell.angle_gamma   90.00
#
_symmetry.space_group_name_H-M   'P 1'
#
loop_
_entity.id
_entity.type
_entity.pdbx_description
1 polymer ?
#
loop_
_entity_poly.entity_id
_entity_poly.type
_entity_poly.pdbx_seq_one_letter_code
_entity_poly.pdbx_strand_id
1 'polypeptide(L)' 'MHPVKTLCIGCYRSIDEIIGWAGMTDQQRRRIMAELPARKPLLDERPG' A
#
# COMPACT_ATOMS: atom_id res chain seq x y z
N MET A 1 4.64 -10.10 17.63
CA MET A 1 3.72 -9.09 17.07
C MET A 1 4.02 -8.99 15.58
N HIS A 2 3.32 -9.76 14.74
CA HIS A 2 3.49 -9.67 13.30
C HIS A 2 2.64 -8.49 12.81
N PRO A 3 3.24 -7.43 12.24
CA PRO A 3 2.45 -6.38 11.63
C PRO A 3 1.85 -6.97 10.36
N VAL A 4 0.61 -7.45 10.46
CA VAL A 4 -0.20 -7.71 9.27
C VAL A 4 -0.39 -6.35 8.64
N LYS A 5 0.46 -6.04 7.66
CA LYS A 5 0.32 -4.87 6.80
C LYS A 5 -0.96 -5.08 6.01
N THR A 6 -2.09 -4.76 6.60
CA THR A 6 -3.39 -4.81 5.94
C THR A 6 -3.38 -3.74 4.86
N LEU A 7 -3.07 -4.15 3.64
CA LEU A 7 -3.21 -3.30 2.47
C LEU A 7 -4.70 -3.08 2.22
N CYS A 8 -5.07 -1.85 1.85
CA CYS A 8 -6.42 -1.53 1.41
C CYS A 8 -6.73 -2.28 0.12
N ILE A 9 -7.78 -3.10 0.12
CA ILE A 9 -8.24 -3.87 -1.04
C ILE A 9 -8.61 -3.03 -2.27
N GLY A 10 -8.95 -1.74 -2.08
CA GLY A 10 -9.25 -0.83 -3.19
C GLY A 10 -8.04 -0.06 -3.72
N CYS A 11 -7.18 0.40 -2.80
CA CYS A 11 -6.10 1.33 -3.12
C CYS A 11 -4.69 0.72 -3.08
N TYR A 12 -4.55 -0.53 -2.63
CA TYR A 12 -3.29 -1.28 -2.50
C TYR A 12 -2.22 -0.58 -1.62
N ARG A 13 -2.67 0.36 -0.78
CA ARG A 13 -1.87 1.13 0.18
C ARG A 13 -2.02 0.56 1.58
N SER A 14 -0.95 0.63 2.37
CA SER A 14 -0.96 0.30 3.79
C SER A 14 -1.66 1.39 4.60
N ILE A 15 -2.21 1.03 5.76
CA ILE A 15 -2.82 1.99 6.68
C ILE A 15 -1.86 3.15 7.04
N ASP A 16 -0.58 2.86 7.31
CA ASP A 16 0.42 3.90 7.58
C ASP A 16 0.61 4.87 6.41
N GLU A 17 0.55 4.37 5.17
CA GLU A 17 0.66 5.20 3.96
C GLU A 17 -0.58 6.10 3.78
N ILE A 18 -1.76 5.62 4.21
CA ILE A 18 -3.01 6.37 4.15
C ILE A 18 -3.03 7.46 5.24
N ILE A 19 -2.66 7.12 6.48
CA ILE A 19 -2.61 8.06 7.61
C ILE A 19 -1.54 9.13 7.36
N GLY A 20 -0.36 8.74 6.86
CA GLY A 20 0.76 9.66 6.59
C GLY A 20 0.64 10.47 5.30
N TRP A 21 -0.35 10.22 4.45
CA TRP A 21 -0.41 10.76 3.09
C TRP A 21 -0.31 12.28 3.00
N ALA A 22 -0.98 12.97 3.93
CA ALA A 22 -1.00 14.43 3.99
C ALA A 22 0.39 15.03 4.27
N GLY A 23 1.24 14.36 5.05
CA GLY A 23 2.60 14.80 5.40
C GLY A 23 3.70 14.30 4.46
N MET A 24 3.38 13.45 3.49
CA MET A 24 4.36 12.92 2.54
C MET A 24 4.73 13.95 1.48
N THR A 25 6.01 13.97 1.14
CA THR A 25 6.56 14.72 0.01
C THR A 25 6.09 14.12 -1.32
N ASP A 26 6.10 14.93 -2.39
CA ASP A 26 5.71 14.49 -3.73
C ASP A 26 6.52 13.27 -4.20
N GLN A 27 7.81 13.22 -3.86
CA GLN A 27 8.69 12.10 -4.18
C GLN A 27 8.27 10.79 -3.46
N GLN A 28 7.87 10.87 -2.18
CA GLN A 28 7.35 9.71 -1.44
C GLN A 28 6.03 9.23 -2.04
N ARG A 29 5.12 10.15 -2.38
CA ARG A 29 3.85 9.82 -3.04
C ARG A 29 4.08 9.13 -4.38
N ARG A 30 5.04 9.61 -5.18
CA ARG A 30 5.41 8.99 -6.47
C ARG A 30 5.98 7.58 -6.31
N ARG A 31 6.85 7.35 -5.32
CA ARG A 31 7.33 6.00 -5.01
C ARG A 31 6.18 5.05 -4.68
N ILE A 32 5.31 5.46 -3.75
CA ILE A 32 4.17 4.63 -3.34
C ILE A 32 3.28 4.32 -4.55
N MET A 33 2.93 5.33 -5.36
CA MET A 33 2.13 5.16 -6.58
C MET A 33 2.79 4.23 -7.61
N ALA A 34 4.11 4.25 -7.74
CA ALA A 34 4.85 3.35 -8.63
C ALA A 34 4.87 1.89 -8.11
N GLU A 35 4.79 1.71 -6.79
CA GLU A 35 4.74 0.39 -6.16
C GLU A 35 3.33 -0.23 -6.14
N LEU A 36 2.25 0.56 -6.18
CA LEU A 36 0.86 0.04 -6.13
C LEU A 36 0.54 -1.02 -7.21
N PRO A 37 0.94 -0.87 -8.48
CA PRO A 37 0.67 -1.88 -9.51
C PRO A 37 1.35 -3.22 -9.21
N ALA A 38 2.54 -3.20 -8.61
CA ALA A 38 3.25 -4.41 -8.21
C ALA A 38 2.63 -5.11 -6.99
N ARG A 39 1.87 -4.36 -6.17
CA ARG A 39 1.15 -4.88 -4.99
C ARG A 39 -0.23 -5.47 -5.32
N LYS A 40 -0.79 -5.19 -6.51
CA LYS A 40 -2.03 -5.79 -7.00
C LYS A 40 -2.04 -7.33 -7.00
N PRO A 41 -1.07 -8.01 -7.63
CA PRO A 41 -1.08 -9.47 -7.68
C PRO A 41 -0.94 -10.11 -6.30
N LEU A 42 -0.17 -9.51 -5.38
CA LEU A 42 0.01 -10.02 -4.00
C LEU A 42 -1.27 -10.04 -3.16
N LEU A 43 -2.29 -9.24 -3.52
CA LEU A 43 -3.61 -9.26 -2.90
C LEU A 43 -4.59 -10.21 -3.61
N ASP A 44 -4.34 -10.51 -4.88
CA ASP A 44 -5.13 -11.45 -5.69
C ASP A 44 -4.73 -12.91 -5.40
N GLU A 45 -3.48 -13.13 -4.94
CA GLU A 45 -2.98 -14.38 -4.39
C GLU A 45 -3.59 -14.67 -3.00
N ARG A 46 -4.92 -14.77 -2.93
CA ARG A 46 -5.58 -15.47 -1.84
C ARG A 46 -5.23 -16.95 -2.00
N PRO A 47 -4.51 -17.60 -1.06
CA PRO A 47 -4.51 -19.05 -1.02
C PRO A 47 -5.97 -19.47 -0.81
N GLY A 48 -6.52 -20.17 -1.80
CA GLY A 48 -7.81 -20.85 -1.68
C GLY A 48 -7.78 -21.88 -0.57
#